data_AF-A0A793CFP9-F1
#
_entry.id   AF-A0A793CFP9-F1
#
_cell.length_a   1.000
_cell.length_b   1.000
_cell.length_c   1.000
_cell.angle_alpha   90.00
_cell.angle_beta   90.00
_cell.angle_gamma   90.00
#
_symmetry.space_group_name_H-M   'P 1'
#
loop_
_entity.id
_entity.type
_entity.pdbx_description
1 polymer ?
#
loop_
_entity_poly.entity_id
_entity_poly.type
_entity_poly.pdbx_seq_one_letter_code
_entity_poly.pdbx_strand_id
1 'polypeptide(L)'
;AAEWMFDMVKTIAPSARKPNFAGWANDIRLMRERDGRNHRDMCVLFRWACQDNFWSGNVLSPAKLRDKWTQLEINRNKQQAGVTASKPKLDLTNTDWIYGVDL
;
A
#
# COMPACT_ATOMS: atom_id res chain seq x y z
N ALA A 1 -17.77 -5.40 3.76
CA ALA A 1 -16.34 -5.12 3.54
C ALA A 1 -15.68 -6.08 2.55
N ALA A 2 -15.70 -7.39 2.82
CA ALA A 2 -15.10 -8.39 1.93
C ALA A 2 -15.70 -8.38 0.52
N GLU A 3 -17.03 -8.28 0.41
CA GLU A 3 -17.72 -8.16 -0.89
C GLU A 3 -17.33 -6.89 -1.64
N TRP A 4 -17.35 -5.73 -0.97
CA TRP A 4 -16.91 -4.46 -1.55
C TRP A 4 -15.45 -4.52 -2.07
N MET A 5 -14.53 -5.13 -1.31
CA MET A 5 -13.16 -5.32 -1.77
C MET A 5 -13.10 -6.24 -3.00
N PHE A 6 -13.99 -7.23 -3.11
CA PHE A 6 -14.03 -8.10 -4.29
C PHE A 6 -14.62 -7.39 -5.50
N ASP A 7 -15.62 -6.53 -5.30
CA ASP A 7 -16.15 -5.69 -6.38
C ASP A 7 -15.07 -4.76 -6.93
N MET A 8 -14.23 -4.17 -6.07
CA MET A 8 -13.04 -3.43 -6.49
C MET A 8 -12.09 -4.30 -7.32
N VAL A 9 -11.81 -5.53 -6.90
CA VAL A 9 -10.96 -6.46 -7.66
C VAL A 9 -11.54 -6.73 -9.05
N LYS A 10 -12.86 -6.90 -9.18
CA LYS A 10 -13.52 -7.10 -10.47
C LYS A 10 -13.38 -5.91 -11.42
N THR A 11 -13.21 -4.69 -10.90
CA THR A 11 -12.96 -3.52 -11.76
C THR A 11 -11.60 -3.60 -12.46
N ILE A 12 -10.63 -4.29 -11.87
CA ILE A 12 -9.27 -4.49 -12.42
C ILE A 12 -9.21 -5.78 -13.23
N ALA A 13 -9.78 -6.86 -12.69
CA ALA A 13 -9.77 -8.19 -13.26
C ALA A 13 -11.22 -8.74 -13.31
N PRO A 14 -11.99 -8.43 -14.36
CA PRO A 14 -13.39 -8.87 -14.47
C PRO A 14 -13.56 -10.40 -14.44
N SER A 15 -12.54 -11.15 -14.85
CA SER A 15 -12.49 -12.61 -14.81
C SER A 15 -12.12 -13.20 -13.44
N ALA A 16 -11.92 -12.37 -12.41
CA ALA A 16 -11.54 -12.82 -11.08
C ALA A 16 -12.60 -13.77 -10.49
N ARG A 17 -12.13 -14.94 -10.02
CA ARG A 17 -12.99 -15.94 -9.39
C ARG A 17 -13.46 -15.47 -8.01
N LYS A 18 -14.65 -15.91 -7.62
CA LYS A 18 -15.23 -15.63 -6.29
C LYS A 18 -14.27 -16.10 -5.18
N PRO A 19 -13.82 -15.21 -4.27
CA PRO A 19 -12.92 -15.58 -3.20
C PRO A 19 -13.68 -16.29 -2.07
N ASN A 20 -12.92 -16.87 -1.14
CA ASN A 20 -13.47 -17.30 0.14
C ASN A 20 -13.76 -16.08 1.02
N PHE A 21 -15.02 -15.62 1.04
CA PHE A 21 -15.43 -14.46 1.82
C PHE A 21 -15.26 -14.64 3.33
N ALA A 22 -15.37 -15.85 3.86
CA ALA A 22 -15.12 -16.11 5.28
C ALA A 22 -13.65 -15.87 5.64
N GLY A 23 -12.72 -16.32 4.79
CA GLY A 23 -11.30 -16.06 4.95
C GLY A 23 -10.99 -14.56 4.90
N TRP A 24 -11.57 -13.86 3.91
CA TRP A 24 -11.41 -12.42 3.77
C TRP A 24 -11.96 -11.64 4.96
N ALA A 25 -13.14 -12.02 5.47
CA ALA A 25 -13.72 -11.41 6.66
C ALA A 25 -12.82 -11.63 7.88
N ASN A 26 -12.22 -12.82 8.01
CA ASN A 26 -11.26 -13.10 9.07
C ASN A 26 -10.01 -12.23 8.96
N ASP A 27 -9.43 -12.07 7.77
CA ASP A 27 -8.27 -11.20 7.57
C ASP A 27 -8.58 -9.74 7.92
N ILE A 28 -9.75 -9.23 7.50
CA ILE A 28 -10.21 -7.88 7.84
C ILE A 28 -10.40 -7.73 9.35
N ARG A 29 -10.97 -8.74 10.02
CA ARG A 29 -11.09 -8.76 11.49
C ARG A 29 -9.72 -8.71 12.16
N LEU A 30 -8.75 -9.50 11.68
CA LEU A 30 -7.38 -9.49 12.22
C LEU A 30 -6.70 -8.14 12.04
N MET A 31 -6.89 -7.48 10.88
CA MET A 31 -6.39 -6.12 10.67
C MET A 31 -6.98 -5.13 11.67
N ARG A 32 -8.26 -5.26 12.02
CA ARG A 32 -8.91 -4.39 13.00
C ARG A 32 -8.47 -4.67 14.43
N GLU A 33 -8.52 -5.94 14.84
CA GLU A 33 -8.38 -6.34 16.24
C GLU A 33 -6.92 -6.53 16.67
N ARG A 34 -6.06 -7.03 15.76
CA ARG A 34 -4.65 -7.30 16.07
C ARG A 34 -3.73 -6.20 15.58
N ASP A 35 -3.95 -5.71 14.37
CA ASP A 35 -3.06 -4.71 13.78
C ASP A 35 -3.48 -3.27 14.12
N GLY A 36 -4.61 -3.08 14.82
CA GLY A 36 -5.11 -1.77 15.23
C GLY A 36 -5.56 -0.88 14.07
N ARG A 37 -5.84 -1.44 12.90
CA ARG A 37 -6.16 -0.68 11.68
C ARG A 37 -7.65 -0.36 11.63
N ASN A 38 -7.97 0.90 11.32
CA ASN A 38 -9.37 1.29 11.20
C ASN A 38 -9.97 0.83 9.86
N HIS A 39 -11.28 0.58 9.84
CA HIS A 39 -11.97 0.05 8.68
C HIS A 39 -11.89 0.96 7.43
N ARG A 40 -11.96 2.27 7.67
CA ARG A 40 -11.92 3.29 6.63
C ARG A 40 -10.55 3.31 5.94
N ASP A 41 -9.47 3.27 6.70
CA ASP A 41 -8.10 3.25 6.19
C ASP A 41 -7.85 2.01 5.35
N MET A 42 -8.37 0.86 5.78
CA MET A 42 -8.30 -0.36 4.98
C MET A 42 -8.96 -0.16 3.61
N CYS A 43 -10.18 0.37 3.57
CA CYS A 43 -10.87 0.62 2.31
C CYS A 43 -10.17 1.68 1.45
N VAL A 44 -9.66 2.75 2.06
CA VAL A 44 -8.93 3.82 1.36
C VAL A 44 -7.64 3.29 0.75
N LEU A 45 -6.83 2.56 1.53
CA LEU A 45 -5.57 2.02 1.07
C LEU A 45 -5.77 0.92 0.02
N PHE A 46 -6.78 0.06 0.20
CA PHE A 46 -7.13 -0.95 -0.78
C PHE A 46 -7.58 -0.36 -2.11
N ARG A 47 -8.44 0.69 -2.08
CA ARG A 47 -8.84 1.41 -3.30
C ARG A 47 -7.65 2.01 -4.01
N TRP A 48 -6.76 2.67 -3.27
CA TRP A 48 -5.55 3.24 -3.86
C TRP A 48 -4.66 2.14 -4.49
N ALA A 49 -4.44 1.03 -3.79
CA ALA A 49 -3.67 -0.09 -4.30
C ALA A 49 -4.29 -0.67 -5.59
N CYS A 50 -5.62 -0.75 -5.65
CA CYS A 50 -6.37 -1.18 -6.83
C CYS A 50 -6.22 -0.25 -8.05
N GLN A 51 -5.89 1.02 -7.84
CA GLN A 51 -5.73 2.03 -8.89
C GLN A 51 -4.28 2.26 -9.29
N ASP A 52 -3.34 1.81 -8.47
CA ASP A 52 -1.91 1.96 -8.73
C ASP A 52 -1.42 0.94 -9.77
N ASN A 53 -0.61 1.41 -10.72
CA ASN A 53 -0.12 0.58 -11.83
C ASN A 53 0.70 -0.64 -11.36
N PHE A 54 1.42 -0.52 -10.24
CA PHE A 54 2.21 -1.61 -9.70
C PHE A 54 1.40 -2.45 -8.72
N TRP A 55 0.67 -1.82 -7.80
CA TRP A 55 -0.01 -2.55 -6.73
C TRP A 55 -1.32 -3.22 -7.15
N SER A 56 -1.96 -2.77 -8.24
CA SER A 56 -3.23 -3.34 -8.72
C SER A 56 -3.13 -4.81 -9.09
N GLY A 57 -1.98 -5.27 -9.60
CA GLY A 57 -1.72 -6.70 -9.86
C GLY A 57 -1.26 -7.49 -8.63
N ASN A 58 -0.79 -6.81 -7.58
CA ASN A 58 -0.13 -7.43 -6.43
C ASN A 58 -1.01 -7.52 -5.17
N VAL A 59 -2.02 -6.64 -5.05
CA VAL A 59 -2.90 -6.53 -3.88
C VAL A 59 -4.36 -6.70 -4.31
N LEU A 60 -4.78 -7.96 -4.39
CA LEU A 60 -6.15 -8.35 -4.80
C LEU A 60 -6.91 -9.06 -3.66
N SER A 61 -6.42 -8.98 -2.42
CA SER A 61 -7.08 -9.59 -1.26
C SER A 61 -6.72 -8.89 0.05
N PRO A 62 -7.57 -9.02 1.10
CA PRO A 62 -7.27 -8.50 2.43
C PRO A 62 -5.99 -9.07 3.04
N ALA A 63 -5.68 -10.35 2.83
CA ALA A 63 -4.43 -10.95 3.28
C ALA A 63 -3.19 -10.25 2.70
N LYS A 64 -3.20 -9.97 1.38
CA LYS A 64 -2.10 -9.24 0.72
C LYS A 64 -2.04 -7.78 1.13
N LEU A 65 -3.19 -7.13 1.29
CA LEU A 65 -3.27 -5.77 1.87
C LEU A 65 -2.63 -5.73 3.26
N ARG A 66 -2.93 -6.73 4.10
CA ARG A 66 -2.40 -6.86 5.45
C ARG A 66 -0.89 -6.99 5.47
N ASP A 67 -0.35 -7.89 4.65
CA ASP A 67 1.08 -8.19 4.48
C ASP A 67 1.87 -6.98 3.98
N LYS A 68 1.31 -6.23 3.02
CA LYS A 68 2.00 -5.09 2.37
C LYS A 68 1.65 -3.72 2.91
N TRP A 69 0.86 -3.64 3.98
CA TRP A 69 0.33 -2.40 4.53
C TRP A 69 1.35 -1.25 4.63
N THR A 70 2.46 -1.46 5.35
CA THR A 70 3.48 -0.43 5.55
C THR A 70 4.09 0.04 4.24
N GLN A 71 4.33 -0.88 3.30
CA GLN A 71 4.87 -0.52 1.98
C GLN A 71 3.85 0.29 1.18
N LEU A 72 2.58 -0.07 1.23
CA LEU A 72 1.51 0.66 0.56
C LEU A 72 1.36 2.08 1.12
N GLU A 73 1.41 2.26 2.45
CA GLU A 73 1.37 3.59 3.08
C GLU A 73 2.53 4.47 2.63
N ILE A 74 3.76 3.94 2.64
CA ILE A 74 4.94 4.68 2.19
C ILE A 74 4.81 5.08 0.72
N ASN A 75 4.41 4.15 -0.15
CA ASN A 75 4.28 4.43 -1.58
C ASN A 75 3.16 5.45 -1.87
N ARG A 76 2.01 5.32 -1.21
CA ARG A 76 0.92 6.29 -1.31
C ARG A 76 1.36 7.69 -0.88
N ASN A 77 2.06 7.80 0.25
CA ASN A 77 2.54 9.09 0.76
C ASN A 77 3.61 9.70 -0.16
N LYS A 78 4.50 8.88 -0.73
CA LYS A 78 5.48 9.34 -1.73
C LYS A 78 4.82 9.88 -2.99
N GLN A 79 3.79 9.21 -3.49
CA GLN A 79 3.02 9.72 -4.64
C GLN A 79 2.36 11.06 -4.33
N GLN A 80 1.79 11.22 -3.13
CA GLN A 80 1.20 12.49 -2.70
C GLN A 80 2.25 13.60 -2.57
N ALA A 81 3.41 13.29 -1.97
CA ALA A 81 4.50 14.25 -1.81
C ALA A 81 5.13 14.68 -3.15
N GLY A 82 5.24 13.77 -4.13
CA GLY A 82 5.79 14.06 -5.46
C GLY A 82 4.94 15.02 -6.30
N VAL A 83 3.65 15.17 -5.99
CA VAL A 83 2.77 16.18 -6.60
C VAL A 83 3.06 17.59 -6.05
N THR A 84 3.57 17.69 -4.82
CA THR A 84 3.82 18.97 -4.11
C THR A 84 5.29 19.37 -3.99
N ALA A 85 6.24 18.44 -4.14
CA ALA A 85 7.65 18.69 -3.85
C ALA A 85 8.47 18.94 -5.14
N SER A 86 8.81 20.21 -5.39
CA SER A 86 9.97 20.58 -6.20
C SER A 86 11.23 19.99 -5.55
N LYS A 87 11.94 19.11 -6.27
CA LYS A 87 13.14 18.40 -5.79
C LYS A 87 14.17 19.39 -5.23
N PRO A 88 14.69 19.21 -4.00
CA PRO A 88 15.87 19.95 -3.55
C PRO A 88 17.07 19.53 -4.42
N LYS A 89 17.85 20.52 -4.86
CA LYS A 89 19.07 20.32 -5.66
C LYS A 89 20.08 19.57 -4.79
N LEU A 90 20.33 18.30 -5.10
CA LEU A 90 21.39 17.51 -4.47
C LEU A 90 22.72 18.19 -4.78
N ASP A 91 23.47 18.53 -3.74
CA ASP A 91 24.85 18.98 -3.87
C ASP A 91 25.77 17.76 -4.00
N LEU A 92 26.03 17.37 -5.24
CA LEU A 92 26.91 16.26 -5.59
C LEU A 92 28.39 16.55 -5.28
N THR A 93 28.73 17.75 -4.77
CA THR A 93 30.08 18.15 -4.40
C THR A 93 30.33 18.16 -2.89
N ASN A 94 29.31 17.83 -2.10
CA ASN A 94 29.52 17.65 -0.66
C ASN A 94 30.42 16.41 -0.43
N THR A 95 31.65 16.69 0.01
CA THR A 95 32.68 15.68 0.28
C THR A 95 32.84 15.45 1.79
N ASP A 96 31.91 15.91 2.62
CA ASP A 96 31.99 15.84 4.10
C ASP A 96 32.05 14.40 4.65
N TRP A 97 31.69 13.41 3.83
CA TRP A 97 31.77 12.00 4.18
C TRP A 97 33.21 11.45 4.25
N ILE A 98 34.20 12.14 3.67
CA ILE A 98 35.58 11.63 3.56
C ILE A 98 36.50 12.05 4.72
N TYR A 99 36.12 13.07 5.50
CA TYR A 99 37.00 13.66 6.52
C TYR A 99 36.98 12.95 7.89
N GLY A 100 36.21 11.87 8.05
CA GLY A 100 36.07 11.13 9.31
C GLY A 100 36.80 9.79 9.37
N VAL A 101 37.65 9.47 8.38
CA VAL A 101 38.40 8.21 8.32
C VAL A 101 39.87 8.52 8.63
N ASP A 102 40.25 8.40 9.89
CA ASP A 102 41.67 8.36 10.28
C ASP A 102 42.24 6.97 9.95
N LEU A 103 43.42 6.94 9.30
CA LEU A 103 44.17 5.74 8.90
C LEU A 103 44.87 5.06 10.09
#